data_AF-A0A7Y1VUM6-F1
#
_entry.id   AF-A0A7Y1VUM6-F1
#
_cell.length_a   1.000
_cell.length_b   1.000
_cell.length_c   1.000
_cell.angle_alpha   90.00
_cell.angle_beta   90.00
_cell.angle_gamma   90.00
#
_symmetry.space_group_name_H-M   'P 1'
#
loop_
_entity.id
_entity.type
_entity.pdbx_description
1 polymer ?
#
loop_
_entity_poly.entity_id
_entity_poly.type
_entity_poly.pdbx_seq_one_letter_code
_entity_poly.pdbx_strand_id
1 'polypeptide(L)'
;MLQLSVPIPNIEGKQEIEIDMTVNGKKQKMHFIVEVFPWEACVTQTDNRVDCIRELVHDYGSEWTIYNIGIPTDNYVPLTFVKTEDWVRQRQALLSAVTG
;
A
#
# COMPACT_ATOMS: atom_id res chain seq x y z
N MET A 1 20.21 0.89 1.31
CA MET A 1 18.96 0.14 1.14
C MET A 1 19.00 -0.49 -0.24
N LEU A 2 18.77 -1.81 -0.35
CA LEU A 2 18.60 -2.45 -1.66
C LEU A 2 17.13 -2.30 -2.05
N GLN A 3 16.86 -1.81 -3.25
CA GLN A 3 15.50 -1.56 -3.75
C GLN A 3 15.33 -2.23 -5.12
N LEU A 4 14.21 -2.95 -5.28
CA LEU A 4 13.72 -3.46 -6.55
C LEU A 4 12.40 -2.75 -6.84
N SER A 5 12.29 -2.12 -8.01
CA SER A 5 11.07 -1.42 -8.44
C SER A 5 10.42 -2.17 -9.59
N VAL A 6 9.16 -2.56 -9.42
CA VAL A 6 8.34 -3.21 -10.45
C VAL A 6 7.30 -2.19 -10.93
N PRO A 7 7.32 -1.77 -12.21
CA PRO A 7 6.31 -0.85 -12.72
C PRO A 7 4.97 -1.58 -12.80
N ILE A 8 3.93 -0.95 -12.24
CA ILE A 8 2.55 -1.45 -12.28
C ILE A 8 1.78 -0.64 -13.32
N PRO A 9 1.03 -1.27 -14.24
CA PRO A 9 0.22 -0.56 -15.21
C PRO A 9 -0.87 0.26 -14.51
N ASN A 10 -1.11 1.48 -15.00
CA ASN A 10 -2.18 2.33 -14.49
C ASN A 10 -3.51 1.89 -15.12
N ILE A 11 -4.12 0.84 -14.56
CA ILE A 11 -5.47 0.39 -14.92
C ILE A 11 -6.49 1.03 -13.97
N GLU A 12 -7.68 1.33 -14.51
CA GLU A 12 -8.76 1.93 -13.72
C GLU A 12 -9.28 0.95 -12.66
N GLY A 13 -9.70 1.52 -11.53
CA GLY A 13 -10.28 0.79 -10.42
C GLY A 13 -9.26 0.14 -9.48
N LYS A 14 -9.76 -0.77 -8.65
CA LYS A 14 -9.01 -1.50 -7.63
C LYS A 14 -8.10 -2.54 -8.28
N GLN A 15 -6.80 -2.47 -7.97
CA GLN A 15 -5.81 -3.42 -8.48
C GLN A 15 -5.27 -4.30 -7.35
N GLU A 16 -5.60 -5.59 -7.38
CA GLU A 16 -5.03 -6.58 -6.46
C GLU A 16 -3.74 -7.14 -7.04
N ILE A 17 -2.63 -6.98 -6.31
CA ILE A 17 -1.29 -7.34 -6.77
C ILE A 17 -0.73 -8.40 -5.82
N GLU A 18 -0.34 -9.54 -6.38
CA GLU A 18 0.37 -10.61 -5.67
C GLU A 18 1.81 -10.68 -6.16
N ILE A 19 2.77 -10.60 -5.24
CA ILE A 19 4.19 -10.72 -5.53
C ILE A 19 4.73 -11.95 -4.81
N ASP A 20 5.09 -12.97 -5.59
CA ASP A 20 5.87 -14.12 -5.16
C ASP A 20 7.33 -13.94 -5.55
N MET A 21 8.17 -13.60 -4.57
CA MET A 21 9.60 -13.36 -4.76
C MET A 21 10.42 -14.48 -4.14
N THR A 22 11.49 -14.90 -4.80
CA THR A 22 12.49 -15.82 -4.23
C THR A 22 13.86 -15.16 -4.25
N VAL A 23 14.46 -14.98 -3.07
CA VAL A 23 15.81 -14.41 -2.90
C VAL A 23 16.71 -15.49 -2.30
N ASN A 24 17.68 -15.99 -3.08
CA ASN A 24 18.61 -17.06 -2.64
C ASN A 24 17.88 -18.27 -2.04
N GLY A 25 16.80 -18.72 -2.69
CA GLY A 25 15.98 -19.85 -2.25
C GLY A 25 14.98 -19.54 -1.13
N LYS A 26 15.01 -18.34 -0.53
CA LYS A 26 14.01 -17.89 0.46
C LYS A 26 12.83 -17.26 -0.26
N LYS A 27 11.65 -17.86 -0.10
CA LYS A 27 10.39 -17.36 -0.67
C LYS A 27 9.79 -16.26 0.21
N GLN A 28 9.23 -15.26 -0.43
CA GLN A 28 8.45 -14.18 0.16
C GLN A 28 7.20 -13.98 -0.70
N LYS A 29 6.04 -13.91 -0.04
CA LYS A 29 4.75 -13.64 -0.67
C LYS A 29 4.18 -12.37 -0.06
N MET A 30 3.83 -11.42 -0.92
CA MET A 30 3.28 -10.12 -0.56
C MET A 30 2.02 -9.85 -1.36
N HIS A 31 1.01 -9.28 -0.71
CA HIS A 31 -0.24 -8.86 -1.30
C HIS A 31 -0.37 -7.35 -1.11
N PHE A 32 -0.60 -6.68 -2.22
CA PHE A 32 -0.85 -5.25 -2.26
C PHE A 32 -2.19 -4.98 -2.92
N ILE A 33 -2.77 -3.84 -2.56
CA ILE A 33 -3.83 -3.24 -3.35
C ILE A 33 -3.44 -1.83 -3.70
N VAL A 34 -3.59 -1.48 -4.97
CA VAL A 34 -3.47 -0.10 -5.45
C VAL A 34 -4.85 0.38 -5.86
N GLU A 35 -5.26 1.51 -5.31
CA GLU A 35 -6.53 2.14 -5.64
C GLU A 35 -6.37 3.66 -5.75
N VAL A 36 -7.05 4.24 -6.73
CA VAL A 36 -7.07 5.67 -6.98
C VAL A 36 -8.36 6.22 -6.39
N PHE A 37 -8.25 6.95 -5.28
CA PHE A 37 -9.39 7.52 -4.59
C PHE A 37 -9.64 8.94 -5.07
N PRO A 38 -10.83 9.24 -5.63
CA PRO A 38 -11.19 10.61 -5.92
C PRO A 38 -11.50 11.34 -4.60
N TRP A 39 -11.13 12.63 -4.50
CA TRP A 39 -11.38 13.41 -3.28
C TRP A 39 -12.87 13.62 -2.99
N GLU A 40 -13.73 13.45 -3.98
CA GLU A 40 -15.18 13.51 -3.81
C GLU A 40 -15.77 12.25 -3.14
N ALA A 41 -15.00 11.16 -3.03
CA ALA A 41 -15.42 9.95 -2.30
C ALA A 41 -15.34 10.10 -0.78
N CYS A 42 -14.74 11.18 -0.27
CA CYS A 42 -14.69 11.45 1.17
C CYS A 42 -16.09 11.78 1.67
N VAL A 43 -16.57 11.06 2.70
CA VAL A 43 -17.91 11.25 3.27
C VAL A 43 -17.99 12.59 3.97
N THR A 44 -16.93 12.96 4.68
CA THR A 44 -16.79 14.33 5.18
C THR A 44 -16.28 15.22 4.05
N GLN A 45 -17.10 16.20 3.65
CA GLN A 45 -16.70 17.31 2.78
C GLN A 45 -15.73 18.24 3.53
N THR A 46 -14.64 17.69 4.05
CA THR A 46 -13.60 18.46 4.71
C THR A 46 -12.63 18.95 3.64
N ASP A 47 -12.27 20.22 3.70
CA ASP A 47 -11.13 20.74 2.93
C ASP A 47 -9.79 20.10 3.40
N ASN A 48 -9.82 19.28 4.46
CA ASN A 48 -8.68 18.61 5.03
C ASN A 48 -8.47 17.20 4.43
N ARG A 49 -7.62 17.13 3.40
CA ARG A 49 -7.21 15.88 2.76
C ARG A 49 -6.65 14.83 3.72
N VAL A 50 -6.07 15.23 4.85
CA VAL A 50 -5.56 14.27 5.85
C VAL A 50 -6.70 13.52 6.54
N ASP A 51 -7.79 14.22 6.85
CA ASP A 51 -8.95 13.61 7.50
C ASP A 51 -9.67 12.67 6.52
N CYS A 52 -9.78 13.05 5.25
CA CYS A 52 -10.26 12.12 4.23
C CYS A 52 -9.42 10.84 4.14
N ILE A 53 -8.09 10.94 4.08
CA ILE A 53 -7.24 9.73 4.02
C ILE A 53 -7.46 8.85 5.25
N ARG A 54 -7.63 9.43 6.45
CA ARG A 54 -7.92 8.64 7.67
C ARG A 54 -9.23 7.87 7.56
N GLU A 55 -10.28 8.48 7.02
CA GLU A 55 -11.57 7.82 6.77
C GLU A 55 -11.45 6.68 5.76
N LEU A 56 -10.83 6.96 4.60
CA LEU A 56 -10.61 5.95 3.56
C LEU A 56 -9.86 4.72 4.09
N VAL A 57 -8.87 4.93 4.96
CA VAL A 57 -8.09 3.85 5.58
C VAL A 57 -8.88 3.07 6.62
N HIS A 58 -9.69 3.75 7.43
CA HIS A 58 -10.52 3.12 8.43
C HIS A 58 -11.51 2.13 7.80
N ASP A 59 -12.08 2.49 6.65
CA ASP A 59 -13.12 1.70 5.99
C ASP A 59 -12.56 0.55 5.13
N TYR A 60 -11.26 0.58 4.82
CA TYR A 60 -10.63 -0.37 3.90
C TYR A 60 -10.49 -1.81 4.46
N GLY A 61 -10.52 -1.95 5.79
CA GLY A 61 -10.44 -3.23 6.48
C GLY A 61 -9.18 -3.39 7.35
N SER A 62 -9.36 -4.00 8.52
CA SER A 62 -8.33 -4.12 9.55
C SER A 62 -7.13 -5.01 9.17
N GLU A 63 -7.27 -5.84 8.14
CA GLU A 63 -6.21 -6.70 7.62
C GLU A 63 -5.26 -5.98 6.65
N TRP A 64 -5.57 -4.74 6.27
CA TRP A 64 -4.79 -3.91 5.37
C TRP A 64 -4.16 -2.73 6.11
N THR A 65 -3.00 -2.28 5.65
CA THR A 65 -2.34 -1.08 6.16
C THR A 65 -1.77 -0.26 5.01
N ILE A 66 -1.68 1.06 5.16
CA ILE A 66 -1.03 1.91 4.15
C ILE A 66 0.43 1.50 4.04
N TYR A 67 0.82 1.11 2.82
CA TYR A 67 2.20 0.94 2.42
C TYR A 67 2.78 2.23 1.84
N ASN A 68 2.01 2.92 1.00
CA ASN A 68 2.44 4.15 0.34
C ASN A 68 1.24 5.06 0.02
N ILE A 69 1.46 6.37 0.13
CA ILE A 69 0.56 7.41 -0.38
C ILE A 69 1.24 8.00 -1.60
N GLY A 70 0.64 7.79 -2.78
CA GLY A 70 1.11 8.36 -4.03
C GLY A 70 1.01 9.88 -4.07
N ILE A 71 1.54 10.48 -5.13
CA ILE A 71 1.46 11.94 -5.32
C ILE A 71 -0.01 12.32 -5.53
N PRO A 72 -0.62 13.14 -4.65
CA PRO A 72 -1.98 13.60 -4.82
C PRO A 72 -2.09 14.58 -5.98
N THR A 73 -3.25 14.58 -6.64
CA THR A 73 -3.66 15.60 -7.60
C THR A 73 -4.76 16.48 -7.01
N ASP A 74 -5.30 17.39 -7.81
CA ASP A 74 -6.48 18.17 -7.41
C ASP A 74 -7.76 17.33 -7.34
N ASN A 75 -7.78 16.16 -7.99
CA ASN A 75 -8.98 15.33 -8.13
C ASN A 75 -8.90 14.01 -7.38
N TYR A 76 -7.71 13.45 -7.18
CA TYR A 76 -7.55 12.12 -6.58
C TYR A 76 -6.23 11.94 -5.83
N VAL A 77 -6.15 10.90 -5.01
CA VAL A 77 -4.93 10.38 -4.40
C VAL A 77 -4.79 8.87 -4.65
N PRO A 78 -3.63 8.40 -5.17
CA PRO A 78 -3.34 6.97 -5.21
C PRO A 78 -2.94 6.48 -3.82
N LEU A 79 -3.59 5.44 -3.31
CA LEU A 79 -3.20 4.75 -2.09
C LEU A 79 -2.75 3.32 -2.41
N THR A 80 -1.64 2.91 -1.80
CA THR A 80 -1.17 1.53 -1.84
C THR A 80 -1.32 0.93 -0.46
N PHE A 81 -2.07 -0.15 -0.38
CA PHE A 81 -2.22 -0.97 0.81
C PHE A 81 -1.37 -2.22 0.70
N VAL A 82 -0.90 -2.71 1.84
CA VAL A 82 -0.27 -4.02 1.98
C VAL A 82 -1.03 -4.79 3.05
N LYS A 83 -1.11 -6.10 2.91
CA LYS A 83 -1.68 -6.93 3.97
C LYS A 83 -0.81 -6.81 5.23
N THR A 84 -1.43 -6.55 6.39
CA THR A 84 -0.73 -6.27 7.64
C THR A 84 0.23 -7.39 8.03
N GLU A 85 -0.17 -8.65 7.83
CA GLU A 85 0.69 -9.81 8.10
C GLU A 85 1.94 -9.86 7.21
N ASP A 86 1.82 -9.46 5.95
CA ASP A 86 2.92 -9.46 4.98
C ASP A 86 3.94 -8.37 5.36
N TRP A 87 3.46 -7.19 5.75
CA TRP A 87 4.28 -6.09 6.23
C TRP A 87 5.07 -6.44 7.49
N VAL A 88 4.43 -7.10 8.46
CA VAL A 88 5.10 -7.55 9.69
C VAL A 88 6.20 -8.56 9.35
N ARG A 89 5.93 -9.56 8.50
CA ARG A 89 6.93 -10.55 8.06
C ARG A 89 8.11 -9.88 7.35
N GLN A 90 7.85 -8.94 6.44
CA GLN A 90 8.89 -8.21 5.73
C GLN A 90 9.78 -7.40 6.68
N ARG A 91 9.18 -6.67 7.63
CA ARG A 91 9.91 -5.86 8.60
C ARG A 91 10.79 -6.72 9.51
N GLN A 92 10.28 -7.87 9.98
CA GLN A 92 11.08 -8.82 10.76
C GLN A 92 12.28 -9.35 9.96
N ALA A 93 12.06 -9.73 8.70
CA ALA A 93 13.14 -10.19 7.83
C ALA A 93 14.22 -9.12 7.63
N LEU A 94 13.83 -7.86 7.40
CA LEU A 94 14.76 -6.74 7.26
C LEU A 94 15.57 -6.48 8.53
N LEU A 95 14.92 -6.44 9.69
CA LEU A 95 15.60 -6.23 10.97
C LEU A 95 16.61 -7.36 11.25
N SER A 96 16.23 -8.61 10.99
CA SER A 96 17.13 -9.77 11.20
C SER A 96 18.36 -9.75 10.30
N ALA A 97 18.27 -9.16 9.10
CA ALA A 97 19.37 -9.07 8.15
C ALA A 97 20.38 -7.95 8.49
N VAL A 98 20.02 -7.00 9.35
CA VAL A 98 20.90 -5.89 9.79
C VAL A 98 21.67 -6.25 11.06
N THR A 99 21.13 -7.14 11.90
CA THR A 99 21.73 -7.57 13.17
C THR A 99 22.60 -8.84 13.07
N GLY A 100 22.80 -9.37 11.86
CA GLY A 100 23.58 -10.58 11.58
C GLY A 100 24.88 -10.29 10.86
#